data_AF-A0A009RKN3-F1
#
_entry.id   AF-A0A009RKN3-F1
#
_cell.length_a   1.000
_cell.length_b   1.000
_cell.length_c   1.000
_cell.angle_alpha   90.00
_cell.angle_beta   90.00
_cell.angle_gamma   90.00
#
_symmetry.space_group_name_H-M   'P 1'
#
loop_
_entity.id
_entity.type
_entity.pdbx_description
1 polymer ?
#
loop_
_entity_poly.entity_id
_entity_poly.type
_entity_poly.pdbx_seq_one_letter_code
_entity_poly.pdbx_strand_id
1 'polypeptide(L)'
;MSHKIFQILESLGLVAQNRVLHVQFSNTSLNNQVFLQRIEGEHTLNQGSVAELLCLSTNAHIALKQFIGCQVAVDQVTDMGQFFRTTGIITEASQGQSDGSLTIYNLTLKDPTTLWHKRRNSRVFMNKSVRDISEILFKEWQGKSPLFAASLTLDTSGLSKDYDVRPFVMQSNESDYDFLTRLWRSEGINW
;
A
#
# COMPACT_ATOMS: atom_id res chain seq x y z
N MET A 1 8.67 -4.91 -32.43
CA MET A 1 8.32 -3.47 -32.38
C MET A 1 8.62 -2.80 -31.03
N SER A 2 8.84 -3.52 -29.92
CA SER A 2 9.17 -2.93 -28.61
C SER A 2 10.55 -2.24 -28.54
N HIS A 3 11.56 -2.73 -29.28
CA HIS A 3 12.92 -2.20 -29.22
C HIS A 3 13.06 -0.73 -29.66
N LYS A 4 12.26 -0.27 -30.63
CA LYS A 4 12.33 1.13 -31.10
C LYS A 4 11.79 2.11 -30.07
N ILE A 5 10.78 1.72 -29.29
CA ILE A 5 10.17 2.60 -28.27
C ILE A 5 11.08 2.72 -27.06
N PHE A 6 11.72 1.61 -26.64
CA PHE A 6 12.73 1.66 -25.58
C PHE A 6 13.90 2.57 -25.98
N GLN A 7 14.37 2.49 -27.23
CA GLN A 7 15.41 3.38 -27.76
C GLN A 7 14.97 4.86 -27.85
N ILE A 8 13.69 5.15 -28.13
CA ILE A 8 13.19 6.53 -28.13
C ILE A 8 13.12 7.07 -26.71
N LEU A 9 12.59 6.29 -25.75
CA LEU A 9 12.61 6.65 -24.33
C LEU A 9 14.04 6.81 -23.81
N GLU A 10 14.98 6.02 -24.31
CA GLU A 10 16.42 6.14 -24.06
C GLU A 10 17.03 7.40 -24.63
N SER A 11 16.71 7.75 -25.87
CA SER A 11 17.13 9.01 -26.48
C SER A 11 16.52 10.25 -25.80
N LEU A 12 15.35 10.11 -25.17
CA LEU A 12 14.67 11.16 -24.40
C LEU A 12 15.09 11.20 -22.93
N GLY A 13 16.04 10.35 -22.50
CA GLY A 13 16.48 10.27 -21.10
C GLY A 13 15.43 9.71 -20.13
N LEU A 14 14.37 9.11 -20.66
CA LEU A 14 13.24 8.56 -19.92
C LEU A 14 13.43 7.08 -19.54
N VAL A 15 14.65 6.51 -19.58
CA VAL A 15 14.89 5.10 -19.20
C VAL A 15 14.82 4.88 -17.70
N ALA A 16 14.27 3.74 -17.28
CA ALA A 16 14.28 3.31 -15.89
C ALA A 16 15.68 3.18 -15.27
N GLN A 17 16.75 2.88 -16.04
CA GLN A 17 18.08 2.55 -15.50
C GLN A 17 18.89 3.73 -14.95
N ASN A 18 18.63 4.95 -15.41
CA ASN A 18 19.35 6.17 -14.96
C ASN A 18 18.47 7.08 -14.10
N ARG A 19 17.32 6.59 -13.62
CA ARG A 19 16.39 7.37 -12.79
C ARG A 19 16.65 7.14 -11.31
N VAL A 20 16.45 8.20 -10.53
CA VAL A 20 16.49 8.15 -9.06
C VAL A 20 15.26 7.44 -8.49
N LEU A 21 14.16 7.41 -9.24
CA LEU A 21 12.89 6.79 -8.84
C LEU A 21 12.56 5.61 -9.75
N HIS A 22 12.30 4.45 -9.15
CA HIS A 22 11.80 3.26 -9.83
C HIS A 22 10.47 2.84 -9.23
N VAL A 23 9.61 2.26 -10.07
CA VAL A 23 8.34 1.68 -9.62
C VAL A 23 8.23 0.25 -10.12
N GLN A 24 7.79 -0.63 -9.24
CA GLN A 24 7.53 -2.04 -9.52
C GLN A 24 6.11 -2.38 -9.08
N PHE A 25 5.28 -2.77 -10.05
CA PHE A 25 3.93 -3.26 -9.84
C PHE A 25 3.94 -4.79 -9.74
N SER A 26 3.09 -5.34 -8.88
CA SER A 26 2.83 -6.79 -8.82
C SER A 26 2.21 -7.31 -10.13
N ASN A 27 1.42 -6.47 -10.81
CA ASN A 27 1.01 -6.72 -12.19
C ASN A 27 2.16 -6.39 -13.15
N THR A 28 2.90 -7.43 -13.53
CA THR A 28 4.13 -7.32 -14.35
C THR A 28 3.92 -6.69 -15.71
N SER A 29 2.70 -6.72 -16.26
CA SER A 29 2.39 -6.07 -17.54
C SER A 29 2.55 -4.55 -17.51
N LEU A 30 2.42 -3.93 -16.33
CA LEU A 30 2.54 -2.48 -16.14
C LEU A 30 4.00 -2.03 -16.07
N ASN A 31 4.92 -2.89 -15.62
CA ASN A 31 6.33 -2.53 -15.38
C ASN A 31 7.08 -2.06 -16.64
N ASN A 32 6.62 -2.48 -17.82
CA ASN A 32 7.21 -2.06 -19.11
C ASN A 32 6.48 -0.89 -19.77
N GLN A 33 5.35 -0.45 -19.20
CA GLN A 33 4.48 0.55 -19.81
C GLN A 33 4.35 1.81 -18.96
N VAL A 34 4.56 1.72 -17.66
CA VAL A 34 4.26 2.78 -16.70
C VAL A 34 5.52 3.15 -15.94
N PHE A 35 5.90 4.43 -16.02
CA PHE A 35 7.10 4.97 -15.39
C PHE A 35 6.74 6.03 -14.37
N LEU A 36 7.35 5.98 -13.19
CA LEU A 36 7.13 6.98 -12.14
C LEU A 36 7.86 8.28 -12.48
N GLN A 37 7.15 9.40 -12.31
CA GLN A 37 7.69 10.75 -12.49
C GLN A 37 7.79 11.50 -11.16
N ARG A 38 6.78 11.35 -10.30
CA ARG A 38 6.71 12.00 -8.98
C ARG A 38 6.02 11.06 -7.98
N ILE A 39 6.55 11.05 -6.76
CA ILE A 39 5.88 10.53 -5.58
C ILE A 39 5.78 11.67 -4.57
N GLU A 40 4.60 11.83 -3.98
CA GLU A 40 4.35 12.75 -2.87
C GLU A 40 3.49 12.01 -1.86
N GLY A 41 3.79 12.13 -0.57
CA GLY A 41 3.00 11.40 0.42
C GLY A 41 3.13 11.96 1.82
N GLU A 42 2.18 11.55 2.64
CA GLU A 42 2.10 11.87 4.06
C GLU A 42 2.16 10.56 4.85
N HIS A 43 2.95 10.57 5.92
CA HIS A 43 2.99 9.49 6.89
C HIS A 43 3.01 10.07 8.29
N THR A 44 2.02 9.67 9.08
CA THR A 44 1.82 10.12 10.45
C THR A 44 1.84 8.92 11.38
N LEU A 45 2.44 9.07 12.57
CA LEU A 45 2.48 8.01 13.58
C LEU A 45 1.06 7.54 13.93
N ASN A 46 0.87 6.22 14.04
CA ASN A 46 -0.43 5.59 14.36
C ASN A 46 -1.56 5.96 13.39
N GLN A 47 -1.23 6.20 12.13
CA GLN A 47 -2.15 6.47 11.03
C GLN A 47 -1.69 5.73 9.78
N GLY A 48 -2.61 5.50 8.84
CA GLY A 48 -2.25 4.94 7.55
C GLY A 48 -1.35 5.90 6.75
N SER A 49 -0.47 5.36 5.91
CA SER A 49 0.35 6.15 4.99
C SER A 49 -0.37 6.28 3.65
N VAL A 50 -0.26 7.47 3.05
CA VAL A 50 -0.86 7.77 1.75
C VAL A 50 0.17 8.47 0.89
N ALA A 51 0.35 8.00 -0.34
CA ALA A 51 1.16 8.65 -1.34
C ALA A 51 0.46 8.73 -2.69
N GLU A 52 0.59 9.86 -3.35
CA GLU A 52 0.20 10.06 -4.74
C GLU A 52 1.38 9.79 -5.66
N LEU A 53 1.14 8.96 -6.67
CA LEU A 53 2.11 8.61 -7.70
C LEU A 53 1.64 9.23 -9.02
N LEU A 54 2.44 10.14 -9.57
CA LEU A 54 2.26 10.61 -10.94
C LEU A 54 3.12 9.75 -11.86
N CYS A 55 2.46 8.95 -12.67
CA CYS A 55 3.09 8.06 -13.63
C CYS A 55 2.87 8.52 -15.07
N LEU A 56 3.83 8.23 -15.92
CA LEU A 56 3.80 8.47 -17.36
C LEU A 56 3.79 7.15 -18.12
N SER A 57 3.03 7.10 -19.21
CA SER A 57 3.01 5.97 -20.13
C SER A 57 2.86 6.44 -21.55
N THR A 58 3.46 5.72 -22.50
CA THR A 58 3.20 5.90 -23.94
C THR A 58 1.87 5.28 -24.38
N ASN A 59 1.18 4.55 -23.50
CA ASN A 59 -0.09 3.90 -23.79
C ASN A 59 -1.26 4.65 -23.11
N ALA A 60 -2.11 5.26 -23.92
CA ALA A 60 -3.30 6.00 -23.46
C ALA A 60 -4.51 5.11 -23.14
N HIS A 61 -4.40 3.79 -23.32
CA HIS A 61 -5.52 2.85 -23.25
C HIS A 61 -5.35 1.78 -22.16
N ILE A 62 -4.54 2.04 -21.14
CA ILE A 62 -4.40 1.12 -20.01
C ILE A 62 -5.68 1.19 -19.18
N ALA A 63 -6.37 0.06 -19.06
CA ALA A 63 -7.59 -0.01 -18.26
C ALA A 63 -7.29 0.24 -16.78
N LEU A 64 -7.94 1.22 -16.15
CA LEU A 64 -7.65 1.63 -14.77
C LEU A 64 -7.76 0.49 -13.74
N LYS A 65 -8.63 -0.48 -14.00
CA LYS A 65 -8.78 -1.70 -13.18
C LYS A 65 -7.50 -2.54 -13.09
N GLN A 66 -6.57 -2.40 -14.03
CA GLN A 66 -5.28 -3.09 -13.99
C GLN A 66 -4.36 -2.54 -12.89
N PHE A 67 -4.57 -1.31 -12.42
CA PHE A 67 -3.83 -0.72 -11.32
C PHE A 67 -4.43 -1.07 -9.96
N ILE A 68 -5.76 -1.03 -9.84
CA ILE A 68 -6.46 -1.19 -8.57
C ILE A 68 -6.13 -2.53 -7.91
N GLY A 69 -5.74 -2.49 -6.64
CA GLY A 69 -5.39 -3.68 -5.86
C GLY A 69 -4.01 -4.26 -6.19
N CYS A 70 -3.23 -3.62 -7.06
CA CYS A 70 -1.83 -3.99 -7.26
C CYS A 70 -1.00 -3.56 -6.06
N GLN A 71 -0.08 -4.44 -5.64
CA GLN A 71 1.00 -4.06 -4.74
C GLN A 71 2.04 -3.31 -5.55
N VAL A 72 2.58 -2.25 -4.98
CA VAL A 72 3.58 -1.41 -5.62
C VAL A 72 4.74 -1.19 -4.67
N ALA A 73 5.95 -1.33 -5.21
CA ALA A 73 7.18 -0.91 -4.56
C ALA A 73 7.76 0.27 -5.34
N VAL A 74 8.01 1.37 -4.64
CA VAL A 74 8.70 2.55 -5.15
C VAL A 74 10.09 2.58 -4.53
N ASP A 75 11.11 2.51 -5.37
CA ASP A 75 12.51 2.57 -4.95
C ASP A 75 13.07 3.96 -5.24
N GLN A 76 13.68 4.58 -4.23
CA GLN A 76 14.36 5.85 -4.34
C GLN A 76 15.85 5.64 -4.10
N VAL A 77 16.70 6.16 -5.00
CA VAL A 77 18.15 6.11 -4.83
C VAL A 77 18.57 7.14 -3.79
N THR A 78 19.19 6.67 -2.72
CA THR A 78 19.76 7.49 -1.64
C THR A 78 21.11 8.10 -2.06
N ASP A 79 21.60 9.06 -1.29
CA ASP A 79 22.93 9.67 -1.44
C ASP A 79 24.07 8.64 -1.38
N MET A 80 23.88 7.54 -0.66
CA MET A 80 24.80 6.40 -0.61
C MET A 80 24.65 5.40 -1.77
N GLY A 81 23.78 5.67 -2.75
CA GLY A 81 23.50 4.78 -3.88
C GLY A 81 22.68 3.54 -3.52
N GLN A 82 22.13 3.46 -2.30
CA GLN A 82 21.24 2.38 -1.87
C GLN A 82 19.78 2.71 -2.22
N PHE A 83 18.93 1.68 -2.33
CA PHE A 83 17.49 1.87 -2.52
C PHE A 83 16.77 2.04 -1.18
N PHE A 84 16.04 3.15 -1.03
CA PHE A 84 15.02 3.31 -0.02
C PHE A 84 13.66 2.93 -0.64
N ARG A 85 13.03 1.88 -0.10
CA ARG A 85 11.81 1.31 -0.65
C ARG A 85 10.58 1.74 0.13
N THR A 86 9.60 2.29 -0.56
CA THR A 86 8.24 2.52 -0.06
C THR A 86 7.29 1.54 -0.73
N THR A 87 6.50 0.80 0.04
CA THR A 87 5.54 -0.17 -0.50
C THR A 87 4.10 0.18 -0.11
N GLY A 88 3.15 -0.31 -0.90
CA GLY A 88 1.74 -0.16 -0.60
C GLY A 88 0.85 -0.82 -1.66
N ILE A 89 -0.44 -0.53 -1.58
CA ILE A 89 -1.48 -1.02 -2.50
C ILE A 89 -2.09 0.18 -3.22
N ILE A 90 -2.30 0.06 -4.52
CA ILE A 90 -3.03 1.07 -5.28
C ILE A 90 -4.52 0.97 -4.97
N THR A 91 -5.06 2.02 -4.34
CA THR A 91 -6.47 2.10 -3.94
C THR A 91 -7.31 2.90 -4.92
N GLU A 92 -6.70 3.87 -5.61
CA GLU A 92 -7.37 4.74 -6.57
C GLU A 92 -6.44 4.93 -7.78
N ALA A 93 -7.04 5.05 -8.96
CA ALA A 93 -6.33 5.27 -10.21
C ALA A 93 -7.17 6.18 -11.11
N SER A 94 -6.56 7.18 -11.72
CA SER A 94 -7.20 8.08 -12.67
C SER A 94 -6.28 8.35 -13.85
N GLN A 95 -6.87 8.58 -15.02
CA GLN A 95 -6.17 8.99 -16.22
C GLN A 95 -6.21 10.51 -16.32
N GLY A 96 -5.04 11.13 -16.45
CA GLY A 96 -4.88 12.57 -16.65
C GLY A 96 -4.84 12.94 -18.13
N GLN A 97 -4.19 14.07 -18.43
CA GLN A 97 -4.02 14.54 -19.80
C GLN A 97 -3.11 13.61 -20.61
N SER A 98 -3.34 13.60 -21.92
CA SER A 98 -2.53 12.90 -22.92
C SER A 98 -2.19 13.86 -24.04
N ASP A 99 -0.93 13.94 -24.43
CA ASP A 99 -0.47 14.76 -25.57
C ASP A 99 -0.35 13.94 -26.87
N GLY A 100 -0.82 12.69 -26.87
CA GLY A 100 -0.71 11.74 -27.97
C GLY A 100 0.59 10.93 -28.00
N SER A 101 1.63 11.36 -27.27
CA SER A 101 2.89 10.63 -27.10
C SER A 101 3.03 10.05 -25.69
N LEU A 102 2.64 10.82 -24.68
CA LEU A 102 2.66 10.49 -23.27
C LEU A 102 1.29 10.75 -22.66
N THR A 103 0.90 9.86 -21.75
CA THR A 103 -0.33 9.91 -20.99
C THR A 103 0.00 9.84 -19.51
N ILE A 104 -0.63 10.72 -18.73
CA ILE A 104 -0.49 10.75 -17.28
C ILE A 104 -1.46 9.77 -16.63
N TYR A 105 -0.97 8.98 -15.68
CA TYR A 105 -1.79 8.19 -14.76
C TYR A 105 -1.48 8.61 -13.33
N ASN A 106 -2.50 9.06 -12.60
CA ASN A 106 -2.36 9.39 -11.18
C ASN A 106 -2.89 8.22 -10.35
N LEU A 107 -2.04 7.69 -9.47
CA LEU A 107 -2.35 6.54 -8.64
C LEU A 107 -2.22 6.90 -7.16
N THR A 108 -3.17 6.44 -6.33
CA THR A 108 -3.09 6.61 -4.87
C THR A 108 -2.62 5.32 -4.23
N LEU A 109 -1.39 5.35 -3.73
CA LEU A 109 -0.75 4.31 -2.95
C LEU A 109 -1.13 4.47 -1.47
N LYS A 110 -1.67 3.43 -0.86
CA LYS A 110 -1.93 3.39 0.59
C LYS A 110 -1.30 2.16 1.20
N ASP A 111 -0.97 2.21 2.48
CA ASP A 111 -0.52 1.01 3.19
C ASP A 111 -1.64 -0.04 3.30
N PRO A 112 -1.31 -1.32 3.53
CA PRO A 112 -2.30 -2.40 3.52
C PRO A 112 -3.36 -2.32 4.64
N THR A 113 -3.14 -1.54 5.70
CA THR A 113 -4.17 -1.32 6.74
C THR A 113 -5.40 -0.61 6.16
N THR A 114 -5.28 0.03 4.98
CA THR A 114 -6.43 0.57 4.25
C THR A 114 -7.54 -0.46 4.01
N LEU A 115 -7.19 -1.75 3.95
CA LEU A 115 -8.14 -2.84 3.74
C LEU A 115 -9.05 -3.04 4.97
N TRP A 116 -8.58 -2.74 6.18
CA TRP A 116 -9.37 -2.86 7.41
C TRP A 116 -10.59 -1.92 7.45
N HIS A 117 -10.56 -0.81 6.72
CA HIS A 117 -11.72 0.07 6.55
C HIS A 117 -12.84 -0.57 5.70
N LYS A 118 -12.55 -1.63 4.94
CA LYS A 118 -13.53 -2.27 4.02
C LYS A 118 -14.42 -3.30 4.71
N ARG A 119 -14.18 -3.62 5.99
CA ARG A 119 -15.01 -4.52 6.79
C ARG A 119 -15.56 -3.78 8.01
N ARG A 120 -16.87 -3.90 8.23
CA ARG A 120 -17.59 -3.39 9.40
C ARG A 120 -18.28 -4.55 10.09
N ASN A 121 -18.20 -4.64 11.41
CA ASN A 121 -18.71 -5.81 12.14
C ASN A 121 -19.24 -5.45 13.54
N SER A 122 -20.06 -6.34 14.08
CA SER A 122 -20.50 -6.34 15.48
C SER A 122 -20.20 -7.72 16.09
N ARG A 123 -19.22 -7.80 16.99
CA ARG A 123 -18.80 -9.08 17.58
C ARG A 123 -18.24 -8.91 18.98
N VAL A 124 -18.34 -9.97 19.77
CA VAL A 124 -17.82 -10.04 21.14
C VAL A 124 -16.60 -10.95 21.20
N PHE A 125 -15.59 -10.51 21.92
CA PHE A 125 -14.42 -11.29 22.30
C PHE A 125 -14.45 -11.53 23.81
N MET A 126 -14.46 -12.80 24.21
CA MET A 126 -14.49 -13.22 25.61
C MET A 126 -13.14 -13.77 26.02
N ASN A 127 -12.63 -13.35 27.18
CA ASN A 127 -11.37 -13.83 27.75
C ASN A 127 -10.21 -13.74 26.75
N LYS A 128 -9.96 -12.52 26.25
CA LYS A 128 -8.88 -12.24 25.28
C LYS A 128 -8.10 -10.99 25.69
N SER A 129 -6.79 -11.02 25.49
CA SER A 129 -5.94 -9.83 25.55
C SER A 129 -6.06 -9.01 24.26
N VAL A 130 -5.57 -7.76 24.29
CA VAL A 130 -5.49 -6.91 23.09
C VAL A 130 -4.64 -7.54 21.99
N ARG A 131 -3.55 -8.21 22.37
CA ARG A 131 -2.71 -8.97 21.45
C ARG A 131 -3.49 -10.11 20.79
N ASP A 132 -4.20 -10.93 21.57
CA ASP A 132 -4.98 -12.05 21.02
C ASP A 132 -6.02 -11.56 20.02
N ILE A 133 -6.74 -10.48 20.35
CA ILE A 133 -7.75 -9.87 19.49
C ILE A 133 -7.12 -9.41 18.16
N SER A 134 -5.95 -8.77 18.23
CA SER A 134 -5.20 -8.30 17.07
C SER A 134 -4.76 -9.45 16.18
N GLU A 135 -4.19 -10.51 16.75
CA GLU A 135 -3.77 -11.72 16.02
C GLU A 135 -4.94 -12.45 15.36
N ILE A 136 -6.09 -12.55 16.04
CA ILE A 136 -7.31 -13.15 15.48
C ILE A 136 -7.76 -12.36 14.25
N LEU A 137 -7.89 -11.04 14.37
CA LEU A 137 -8.33 -10.19 13.25
C LEU A 137 -7.34 -10.25 12.09
N PHE A 138 -6.04 -10.25 12.39
CA PHE A 138 -5.00 -10.36 11.37
C PHE A 138 -5.08 -11.68 10.59
N LYS A 139 -5.17 -12.81 11.30
CA LYS A 139 -5.30 -14.15 10.69
C LYS A 139 -6.57 -14.28 9.84
N GLU A 140 -7.68 -13.72 10.30
CA GLU A 140 -8.91 -13.68 9.51
C GLU A 140 -8.73 -12.90 8.20
N TRP A 141 -8.04 -11.76 8.24
CA TRP A 141 -7.77 -10.97 7.05
C TRP A 141 -6.82 -11.68 6.08
N GLN A 142 -5.79 -12.36 6.60
CA GLN A 142 -4.92 -13.20 5.79
C GLN A 142 -5.70 -14.34 5.10
N GLY A 143 -6.65 -14.97 5.81
CA GLY A 143 -7.49 -16.02 5.23
C GLY A 143 -8.52 -15.51 4.22
N LYS A 144 -9.00 -14.27 4.37
CA LYS A 144 -10.01 -13.67 3.49
C LYS A 144 -9.43 -13.02 2.24
N SER A 145 -8.22 -12.49 2.32
CA SER A 145 -7.62 -11.69 1.25
C SER A 145 -6.17 -12.11 1.00
N PRO A 146 -5.89 -12.78 -0.13
CA PRO A 146 -4.52 -13.08 -0.55
C PRO A 146 -3.67 -11.80 -0.71
N LEU A 147 -4.29 -10.71 -1.14
CA LEU A 147 -3.64 -9.39 -1.24
C LEU A 147 -3.18 -8.91 0.15
N PHE A 148 -4.03 -9.01 1.18
CA PHE A 148 -3.64 -8.62 2.54
C PHE A 148 -2.50 -9.52 3.05
N ALA A 149 -2.64 -10.84 2.88
CA ALA A 149 -1.65 -11.82 3.31
C ALA A 149 -0.25 -11.59 2.70
N ALA A 150 -0.19 -11.14 1.44
CA ALA A 150 1.06 -10.84 0.77
C ALA A 150 1.62 -9.44 1.08
N SER A 151 0.83 -8.53 1.66
CA SER A 151 1.21 -7.11 1.78
C SER A 151 1.64 -6.68 3.18
N LEU A 152 1.13 -7.32 4.23
CA LEU A 152 1.39 -6.92 5.62
C LEU A 152 1.70 -8.14 6.48
N THR A 153 2.70 -7.99 7.34
CA THR A 153 3.04 -8.97 8.38
C THR A 153 2.82 -8.35 9.75
N LEU A 154 2.29 -9.13 10.69
CA LEU A 154 2.14 -8.72 12.07
C LEU A 154 3.38 -9.18 12.86
N ASP A 155 4.13 -8.22 13.39
CA ASP A 155 5.22 -8.48 14.33
C ASP A 155 4.85 -7.92 15.71
N THR A 156 4.76 -8.81 16.71
CA THR A 156 4.44 -8.46 18.09
C THR A 156 5.67 -8.47 18.99
N SER A 157 6.87 -8.71 18.45
CA SER A 157 8.11 -8.83 19.23
C SER A 157 8.50 -7.54 19.95
N GLY A 158 8.09 -6.38 19.41
CA GLY A 158 8.32 -5.07 20.01
C GLY A 158 7.43 -4.73 21.21
N LEU A 159 6.44 -5.57 21.54
CA LEU A 159 5.57 -5.37 22.69
C LEU A 159 6.26 -5.87 23.97
N SER A 160 6.47 -4.96 24.94
CA SER A 160 7.20 -5.27 26.19
C SER A 160 6.32 -5.41 27.43
N LYS A 161 5.07 -4.97 27.36
CA LYS A 161 4.11 -5.05 28.48
C LYS A 161 3.38 -6.37 28.48
N ASP A 162 2.98 -6.81 29.68
CA ASP A 162 1.95 -7.83 29.81
C ASP A 162 0.58 -7.16 29.66
N TYR A 163 -0.30 -7.73 28.83
CA TYR A 163 -1.60 -7.14 28.50
C TYR A 163 -2.71 -7.96 29.13
N ASP A 164 -3.56 -7.29 29.91
CA ASP A 164 -4.63 -7.95 30.65
C ASP A 164 -5.59 -8.73 29.75
N VAL A 165 -5.95 -9.94 30.19
CA VAL A 165 -7.02 -10.73 29.59
C VAL A 165 -8.36 -10.15 30.03
N ARG A 166 -9.07 -9.53 29.10
CA ARG A 166 -10.35 -8.88 29.39
C ARG A 166 -11.48 -9.92 29.32
N PRO A 167 -12.40 -9.94 30.30
CA PRO A 167 -13.53 -10.87 30.29
C PRO A 167 -14.48 -10.58 29.13
N PHE A 168 -14.57 -9.31 28.69
CA PHE A 168 -15.46 -8.87 27.63
C PHE A 168 -14.84 -7.70 26.85
N VAL A 169 -14.79 -7.83 25.52
CA VAL A 169 -14.51 -6.73 24.59
C VAL A 169 -15.50 -6.82 23.42
N MET A 170 -16.10 -5.70 23.04
CA MET A 170 -17.06 -5.63 21.94
C MET A 170 -16.55 -4.70 20.83
N GLN A 171 -16.58 -5.21 19.60
CA GLN A 171 -16.63 -4.40 18.38
C GLN A 171 -18.11 -4.15 18.09
N SER A 172 -18.55 -2.90 18.04
CA SER A 172 -19.98 -2.58 17.88
C SER A 172 -20.20 -1.72 16.65
N ASN A 173 -20.61 -2.36 15.55
CA ASN A 173 -20.90 -1.72 14.27
C ASN A 173 -19.82 -0.69 13.87
N GLU A 174 -18.55 -1.07 13.96
CA GLU A 174 -17.39 -0.22 13.63
C GLU A 174 -16.47 -0.97 12.65
N SER A 175 -15.63 -0.24 11.92
CA SER A 175 -14.66 -0.89 11.04
C SER A 175 -13.61 -1.64 11.85
N ASP A 176 -12.94 -2.63 11.27
CA ASP A 176 -11.84 -3.28 11.99
C ASP A 176 -10.70 -2.29 12.28
N TYR A 177 -10.50 -1.31 11.39
CA TYR A 177 -9.51 -0.26 11.60
C TYR A 177 -9.84 0.56 12.84
N ASP A 178 -11.08 1.06 12.96
CA ASP A 178 -11.50 1.88 14.10
C ASP A 178 -11.42 1.09 15.40
N PHE A 179 -11.83 -0.18 15.36
CA PHE A 179 -11.79 -1.08 16.51
C PHE A 179 -10.36 -1.32 17.00
N LEU A 180 -9.45 -1.71 16.10
CA LEU A 180 -8.04 -1.97 16.44
C LEU A 180 -7.36 -0.68 16.92
N THR A 181 -7.56 0.43 16.21
CA THR A 181 -7.03 1.75 16.57
C THR A 181 -7.45 2.16 17.98
N ARG A 182 -8.74 2.03 18.31
CA ARG A 182 -9.27 2.34 19.64
C ARG A 182 -8.70 1.41 20.70
N LEU A 183 -8.58 0.12 20.40
CA LEU A 183 -8.08 -0.89 21.32
C LEU A 183 -6.59 -0.67 21.65
N TRP A 184 -5.76 -0.46 20.63
CA TRP A 184 -4.33 -0.21 20.77
C TRP A 184 -4.05 1.10 21.52
N ARG A 185 -4.78 2.17 21.21
CA ARG A 185 -4.67 3.44 21.95
C ARG A 185 -5.04 3.29 23.42
N SER A 186 -6.00 2.43 23.77
CA SER A 186 -6.35 2.19 25.18
C SER A 186 -5.23 1.54 26.00
N GLU A 187 -4.29 0.87 25.33
CA GLU A 187 -3.13 0.19 25.95
C GLU A 187 -1.80 0.95 25.74
N GLY A 188 -1.85 2.08 25.03
CA GLY A 188 -0.66 2.83 24.62
C GLY A 188 0.23 2.06 23.64
N ILE A 189 -0.35 1.21 22.79
CA ILE A 189 0.33 0.52 21.69
C ILE A 189 0.38 1.47 20.49
N ASN A 190 1.57 1.61 19.90
CA ASN A 190 1.80 2.33 18.65
C ASN A 190 2.04 1.34 17.50
N TRP A 191 1.68 1.74 16.28
CA TRP A 191 1.81 0.93 15.06
C TRP A 191 2.17 1.79 13.86
#